data_AF-A0A973M018-F1
#
_entry.id   AF-A0A973M018-F1
#
_cell.length_a   1.000
_cell.length_b   1.000
_cell.length_c   1.000
_cell.angle_alpha   90.00
_cell.angle_beta   90.00
_cell.angle_gamma   90.00
#
_symmetry.space_group_name_H-M   'P 1'
#
loop_
_entity.id
_entity.type
_entity.pdbx_description
1 polymer ?
#
loop_
_entity_poly.entity_id
_entity_poly.type
_entity_poly.pdbx_seq_one_letter_code
_entity_poly.pdbx_strand_id
1 'polypeptide(L)'
;MAVLYQEFGGPLLRHVRKSTGNDLQWAEDVVQETLVRAWRNSARLQWEPSLLWAWLLTVARRIVIDGRRRKSVRPHEVEPPEVDQMSVPDGSDRALSAIVVADALRSLSEEHREVIEQTYLRDRTISEAAEILGIPPGTVKSRLYYGIRALREQLRDKGVAG
;
A
#
# COMPACT_ATOMS: atom_id res chain seq x y z
N MET A 1 0.21 -2.63 17.65
CA MET A 1 1.54 -2.54 17.00
C MET A 1 2.32 -3.85 17.13
N ALA A 2 2.55 -4.38 18.34
CA ALA A 2 3.29 -5.65 18.54
C ALA A 2 2.73 -6.86 17.76
N VAL A 3 1.40 -7.05 17.73
CA VAL A 3 0.74 -8.15 16.99
C VAL A 3 0.99 -8.04 15.48
N LEU A 4 0.80 -6.85 14.89
CA LEU A 4 1.07 -6.61 13.47
C LEU A 4 2.54 -6.87 13.10
N TYR A 5 3.47 -6.50 13.99
CA TYR A 5 4.88 -6.74 13.77
C TYR A 5 5.24 -8.24 13.82
N GLN A 6 4.70 -8.97 14.79
CA GLN A 6 4.91 -10.42 14.92
C GLN A 6 4.35 -11.18 13.70
N GLU A 7 3.19 -10.76 13.21
CA GLU A 7 2.50 -11.46 12.12
C GLU A 7 3.05 -11.11 10.73
N PHE A 8 3.37 -9.83 10.49
CA PHE A 8 3.68 -9.32 9.15
C PHE A 8 5.12 -8.81 8.99
N GLY A 9 5.86 -8.55 10.07
CA GLY A 9 7.19 -7.95 10.00
C GLY A 9 8.21 -8.79 9.23
N GLY A 10 8.34 -10.07 9.58
CA GLY A 10 9.23 -11.00 8.87
C GLY A 10 8.88 -11.20 7.39
N PRO A 11 7.61 -11.51 7.06
CA PRO A 11 7.15 -11.58 5.67
C PRO A 11 7.37 -10.28 4.87
N LEU A 12 7.07 -9.11 5.44
CA LEU A 12 7.28 -7.81 4.78
C LEU A 12 8.76 -7.56 4.51
N LEU A 13 9.61 -7.85 5.50
CA LEU A 13 11.05 -7.64 5.37
C LEU A 13 11.60 -8.45 4.20
N ARG A 14 11.26 -9.75 4.12
CA ARG A 14 11.64 -10.62 3.00
C ARG A 14 11.17 -10.07 1.66
N HIS A 15 9.95 -9.55 1.62
CA HIS A 15 9.34 -9.02 0.42
C HIS A 15 10.03 -7.75 -0.11
N VAL A 16 10.45 -6.84 0.77
CA VAL A 16 11.07 -5.56 0.36
C VAL A 16 12.59 -5.61 0.22
N ARG A 17 13.27 -6.70 0.61
CA ARG A 17 14.74 -6.81 0.54
C ARG A 17 15.32 -6.49 -0.83
N LYS A 18 14.83 -7.14 -1.88
CA LYS A 18 15.35 -6.93 -3.24
C LYS A 18 15.06 -5.50 -3.73
N SER A 19 13.85 -5.00 -3.47
CA SER A 19 13.45 -3.66 -3.92
C SER A 19 14.12 -2.53 -3.12
N THR A 20 14.75 -2.84 -2.00
CA THR A 20 15.62 -1.92 -1.27
C THR A 20 17.09 -2.05 -1.64
N GLY A 21 17.43 -2.80 -2.70
CA GLY A 21 18.82 -3.00 -3.11
C GLY A 21 19.61 -3.85 -2.10
N ASN A 22 18.92 -4.69 -1.32
CA ASN A 22 19.44 -5.46 -0.20
C ASN A 22 19.98 -4.63 0.99
N ASP A 23 19.73 -3.32 1.01
CA ASP A 23 20.00 -2.45 2.17
C ASP A 23 19.08 -2.84 3.33
N LEU A 24 19.66 -3.43 4.38
CA LEU A 24 18.92 -3.92 5.54
C LEU A 24 18.22 -2.80 6.29
N GLN A 25 18.94 -1.71 6.55
CA GLN A 25 18.41 -0.61 7.34
C GLN A 25 17.23 0.04 6.61
N TRP A 26 17.36 0.28 5.31
CA TRP A 26 16.26 0.82 4.53
C TRP A 26 15.08 -0.14 4.43
N ALA A 27 15.32 -1.45 4.31
CA ALA A 27 14.26 -2.46 4.33
C ALA A 27 13.48 -2.46 5.65
N GLU A 28 14.17 -2.36 6.79
CA GLU A 28 13.56 -2.24 8.11
C GLU A 28 12.75 -0.96 8.26
N ASP A 29 13.28 0.18 7.80
CA ASP A 29 12.56 1.45 7.82
C ASP A 29 11.25 1.38 7.02
N VAL A 30 11.28 0.74 5.83
CA VAL A 30 10.08 0.51 5.01
C VAL A 30 9.06 -0.32 5.77
N VAL A 31 9.48 -1.43 6.39
CA VAL A 31 8.59 -2.31 7.16
C VAL A 31 7.97 -1.56 8.33
N GLN A 32 8.77 -0.83 9.10
CA GLN A 32 8.29 -0.05 10.24
C GLN A 32 7.26 0.99 9.82
N GLU A 33 7.57 1.78 8.79
CA GLU A 33 6.64 2.80 8.27
C GLU A 33 5.33 2.17 7.75
N THR A 34 5.41 1.05 7.03
CA THR A 34 4.22 0.31 6.57
C THR A 34 3.34 -0.11 7.74
N LEU A 35 3.91 -0.68 8.80
CA LEU A 35 3.17 -1.13 9.98
C LEU A 35 2.60 0.03 10.80
N VAL A 36 3.30 1.17 10.87
CA VAL A 36 2.80 2.40 11.50
C VAL A 36 1.56 2.91 10.77
N ARG A 37 1.59 2.97 9.43
CA ARG A 37 0.41 3.36 8.62
C ARG A 37 -0.75 2.40 8.81
N ALA A 38 -0.47 1.09 8.88
CA ALA A 38 -1.48 0.07 9.16
C ALA A 38 -2.16 0.31 10.51
N TRP A 39 -1.37 0.57 11.55
CA TRP A 39 -1.87 0.82 12.89
C TRP A 39 -2.71 2.12 12.96
N ARG A 40 -2.26 3.21 12.33
CA ARG A 40 -3.03 4.47 12.26
C ARG A 40 -4.37 4.30 11.55
N ASN A 41 -4.43 3.40 10.58
CA ASN A 41 -5.63 3.12 9.79
C ASN A 41 -6.41 1.89 10.27
N SER A 42 -6.06 1.28 11.43
CA SER A 42 -6.61 -0.01 11.86
C SER A 42 -8.12 0.00 12.13
N ALA A 43 -8.69 1.16 12.49
CA ALA A 43 -10.14 1.31 12.66
C ALA A 43 -10.91 1.32 11.33
N ARG A 44 -10.21 1.57 10.22
CA ARG A 44 -10.76 1.70 8.86
C ARG A 44 -10.42 0.50 7.98
N LEU A 45 -9.31 -0.16 8.25
CA LEU A 45 -8.91 -1.43 7.64
C LEU A 45 -9.76 -2.54 8.27
N GLN A 46 -10.56 -3.21 7.45
CA GLN A 46 -11.29 -4.40 7.91
C GLN A 46 -10.32 -5.59 7.91
N TRP A 47 -10.33 -6.36 8.99
CA TRP A 47 -9.26 -7.26 9.43
C TRP A 47 -9.28 -8.63 8.73
N GLU A 48 -9.69 -8.71 7.47
CA GLU A 48 -9.49 -9.93 6.69
C GLU A 48 -7.98 -10.05 6.40
N PRO A 49 -7.29 -11.11 6.88
CA PRO A 49 -5.82 -11.18 6.84
C PRO A 49 -5.23 -11.05 5.43
N SER A 50 -5.93 -11.55 4.41
CA SER A 50 -5.44 -11.54 3.03
C SER A 50 -5.52 -10.14 2.38
N LEU A 51 -6.59 -9.39 2.65
CA LEU A 51 -6.76 -7.99 2.28
C LEU A 51 -5.80 -7.08 3.02
N LEU A 52 -5.58 -7.33 4.31
CA LEU A 52 -4.60 -6.60 5.10
C LEU A 52 -3.19 -6.81 4.55
N TRP A 53 -2.81 -8.07 4.27
CA TRP A 53 -1.51 -8.38 3.67
C TRP A 53 -1.28 -7.67 2.35
N ALA A 54 -2.26 -7.76 1.46
CA ALA A 54 -2.21 -7.14 0.15
C ALA A 54 -2.11 -5.60 0.21
N TRP A 55 -2.82 -4.98 1.15
CA TRP A 55 -2.69 -3.56 1.44
C TRP A 55 -1.30 -3.20 1.97
N LEU A 56 -0.74 -3.99 2.90
CA LEU A 56 0.61 -3.79 3.44
C LEU A 56 1.66 -3.82 2.32
N LEU A 57 1.56 -4.77 1.38
CA LEU A 57 2.47 -4.85 0.23
C LEU A 57 2.36 -3.63 -0.68
N THR A 58 1.14 -3.12 -0.89
CA THR A 58 0.90 -1.91 -1.69
C THR A 58 1.56 -0.69 -1.06
N VAL A 59 1.38 -0.52 0.26
CA VAL A 59 2.01 0.57 1.03
C VAL A 59 3.53 0.46 0.99
N ALA A 60 4.09 -0.72 1.29
CA ALA A 60 5.52 -0.96 1.29
C ALA A 60 6.15 -0.66 -0.07
N ARG A 61 5.54 -1.11 -1.17
CA ARG A 61 5.97 -0.81 -2.53
C ARG A 61 5.98 0.69 -2.80
N ARG A 62 4.96 1.43 -2.35
CA ARG A 62 4.90 2.89 -2.55
C ARG A 62 6.01 3.61 -1.80
N ILE A 63 6.28 3.21 -0.55
CA ILE A 63 7.38 3.78 0.26
C ILE A 63 8.72 3.56 -0.43
N VAL A 64 8.97 2.35 -0.96
CA VAL A 64 10.20 2.05 -1.71
C VAL A 64 10.32 2.94 -2.95
N ILE A 65 9.27 3.04 -3.77
CA ILE A 65 9.27 3.86 -5.00
C ILE A 65 9.53 5.33 -4.65
N ASP A 66 8.83 5.88 -3.66
CA ASP A 66 9.00 7.27 -3.24
C ASP A 66 10.41 7.51 -2.67
N GLY A 67 10.95 6.56 -1.90
CA GLY A 67 12.31 6.61 -1.37
C GLY A 67 13.37 6.59 -2.48
N ARG A 68 13.22 5.74 -3.51
CA ARG A 68 14.10 5.72 -4.69
C ARG A 68 14.07 7.03 -5.45
N ARG A 69 12.89 7.59 -5.69
CA ARG A 69 12.74 8.90 -6.36
C ARG A 69 13.48 10.00 -5.59
N ARG A 70 13.35 10.04 -4.26
CA ARG A 70 14.09 10.99 -3.42
C ARG A 70 15.61 10.79 -3.48
N LYS A 71 16.08 9.54 -3.53
CA LYS A 71 17.51 9.23 -3.69
C LYS A 71 18.04 9.62 -5.09
N SER A 72 17.25 9.45 -6.15
CA SER A 72 17.61 9.78 -7.54
C SER A 72 17.65 11.28 -7.85
N VAL A 73 16.88 12.11 -7.14
CA VAL A 73 16.95 13.58 -7.25
C VAL A 73 18.25 14.14 -6.63
N ARG A 74 18.99 13.34 -5.85
CA ARG A 74 20.42 13.56 -5.56
C ARG A 74 21.23 12.81 -6.63
N PRO A 75 22.13 13.47 -7.39
CA PRO A 75 22.68 12.88 -8.60
C PRO A 75 23.54 11.66 -8.28
N HIS A 76 23.00 10.49 -8.61
CA HIS A 76 23.72 9.34 -9.15
C HIS A 76 22.82 8.75 -10.24
N GLU A 77 23.34 8.72 -11.46
CA GLU A 77 22.71 8.04 -12.59
C GLU A 77 22.48 6.58 -12.20
N VAL A 78 21.22 6.19 -12.12
CA VAL A 78 20.83 4.78 -12.08
C VAL A 78 19.66 4.64 -13.03
N GLU A 79 19.83 3.76 -14.02
CA GLU A 79 18.82 3.37 -14.99
C GLU A 79 17.46 3.07 -14.32
N PRO A 80 16.34 3.33 -15.01
CA PRO A 80 15.02 2.99 -14.50
C PRO A 80 14.96 1.46 -14.33
N PRO A 81 14.78 0.93 -13.11
CA PRO A 81 14.75 -0.51 -12.96
C PRO A 81 13.41 -1.02 -13.46
N GLU A 82 13.48 -2.08 -14.26
CA GLU A 82 12.35 -2.94 -14.56
C GLU A 82 11.58 -3.25 -13.27
N VAL A 83 10.26 -3.23 -13.39
CA VAL A 83 9.35 -3.67 -12.36
C VAL A 83 9.48 -5.18 -12.24
N ASP A 84 10.60 -5.64 -11.66
CA ASP A 84 10.85 -7.04 -11.45
C ASP A 84 9.72 -7.58 -10.58
N GLN A 85 9.08 -8.63 -11.06
CA GLN A 85 7.91 -9.22 -10.43
C GLN A 85 8.34 -9.66 -9.04
N MET A 86 7.85 -8.93 -8.03
CA MET A 86 8.16 -9.16 -6.62
C MET A 86 8.05 -10.66 -6.33
N SER A 87 9.19 -11.28 -6.01
CA SER A 87 9.22 -12.68 -5.61
C SER A 87 8.33 -12.85 -4.38
N VAL A 88 7.23 -13.56 -4.60
CA VAL A 88 6.26 -13.96 -3.60
C VAL A 88 6.93 -14.94 -2.64
N PRO A 89 7.01 -14.66 -1.34
CA PRO A 89 7.39 -15.67 -0.36
C PRO A 89 6.28 -16.73 -0.28
N ASP A 90 6.70 -17.99 -0.21
CA ASP A 90 5.89 -19.21 -0.07
C ASP A 90 4.61 -19.00 0.78
N GLY A 91 3.47 -19.18 0.12
CA GLY A 91 2.15 -18.71 0.54
C GLY A 91 1.31 -18.26 -0.65
N SER A 92 1.03 -19.19 -1.57
CA SER A 92 0.24 -18.99 -2.80
C SER A 92 -0.95 -18.03 -2.60
N ASP A 93 -1.71 -18.23 -1.53
CA ASP A 93 -2.92 -17.44 -1.26
C ASP A 93 -2.62 -15.97 -0.95
N ARG A 94 -1.55 -15.70 -0.19
CA ARG A 94 -1.12 -14.32 0.13
C ARG A 94 -0.61 -13.58 -1.10
N ALA A 95 0.04 -14.31 -2.01
CA ALA A 95 0.48 -13.82 -3.31
C ALA A 95 -0.70 -13.37 -4.18
N LEU A 96 -1.69 -14.26 -4.28
CA LEU A 96 -2.87 -14.10 -5.09
C LEU A 96 -3.70 -12.93 -4.55
N SER A 97 -3.90 -12.85 -3.23
CA SER A 97 -4.58 -11.72 -2.60
C SER A 97 -3.87 -10.39 -2.88
N ALA A 98 -2.54 -10.36 -2.89
CA ALA A 98 -1.77 -9.16 -3.23
C ALA A 98 -2.02 -8.66 -4.65
N ILE A 99 -1.99 -9.58 -5.61
CA ILE A 99 -2.28 -9.29 -7.02
C ILE A 99 -3.73 -8.81 -7.17
N VAL A 100 -4.67 -9.50 -6.51
CA VAL A 100 -6.10 -9.17 -6.57
C VAL A 100 -6.41 -7.79 -6.00
N VAL A 101 -5.83 -7.39 -4.87
CA VAL A 101 -6.06 -6.02 -4.33
C VAL A 101 -5.38 -4.96 -5.20
N ALA A 102 -4.18 -5.23 -5.71
CA ALA A 102 -3.54 -4.30 -6.64
C ALA A 102 -4.39 -4.11 -7.91
N ASP A 103 -5.00 -5.17 -8.42
CA ASP A 103 -5.94 -5.12 -9.55
C ASP A 103 -7.23 -4.38 -9.19
N ALA A 104 -7.81 -4.69 -8.04
CA ALA A 104 -9.04 -4.04 -7.58
C ALA A 104 -8.85 -2.53 -7.32
N LEU A 105 -7.67 -2.12 -6.84
CA LEU A 105 -7.30 -0.70 -6.74
C LEU A 105 -7.11 -0.07 -8.12
N ARG A 106 -6.56 -0.81 -9.09
CA ARG A 106 -6.40 -0.34 -10.47
C ARG A 106 -7.72 -0.22 -11.22
N SER A 107 -8.74 -1.00 -10.87
CA SER A 107 -10.06 -0.95 -11.49
C SER A 107 -10.96 0.17 -10.95
N LEU A 108 -10.58 0.85 -9.87
CA LEU A 108 -11.29 2.04 -9.40
C LEU A 108 -11.13 3.20 -10.39
N SER A 109 -12.11 4.10 -10.44
CA SER A 109 -11.94 5.38 -11.13
C SER A 109 -10.74 6.12 -10.56
N GLU A 110 -10.08 6.92 -11.40
CA GLU A 110 -8.89 7.66 -11.01
C GLU A 110 -9.14 8.52 -9.77
N GLU A 111 -10.30 9.19 -9.71
CA GLU A 111 -10.65 10.07 -8.59
C GLU A 111 -10.83 9.33 -7.26
N HIS A 112 -11.37 8.11 -7.30
CA HIS A 112 -11.51 7.26 -6.11
C HIS A 112 -10.16 6.70 -5.68
N ARG A 113 -9.36 6.25 -6.65
CA ARG A 113 -8.02 5.72 -6.40
C ARG A 113 -7.11 6.79 -5.80
N GLU A 114 -7.16 8.01 -6.32
CA GLU A 114 -6.37 9.13 -5.82
C GLU A 114 -6.67 9.42 -4.36
N VAL A 115 -7.93 9.62 -3.98
CA VAL A 115 -8.25 9.92 -2.57
C VAL A 115 -7.84 8.78 -1.63
N ILE A 116 -7.99 7.51 -2.05
CA ILE A 116 -7.56 6.35 -1.28
C ILE A 116 -6.03 6.34 -1.15
N GLU A 117 -5.29 6.63 -2.23
CA GLU A 117 -3.84 6.72 -2.18
C GLU A 117 -3.40 7.81 -1.21
N GLN A 118 -3.99 9.01 -1.30
CA GLN A 118 -3.65 10.12 -0.44
C GLN A 118 -3.85 9.79 1.04
N THR A 119 -5.00 9.21 1.40
CA THR A 119 -5.31 9.00 2.82
C THR A 119 -4.76 7.72 3.41
N TYR A 120 -4.83 6.59 2.69
CA TYR A 120 -4.40 5.30 3.23
C TYR A 120 -2.96 4.96 2.86
N LEU A 121 -2.57 5.23 1.61
CA LEU A 121 -1.23 4.86 1.16
C LEU A 121 -0.19 5.90 1.55
N ARG A 122 -0.55 7.18 1.63
CA ARG A 122 0.33 8.30 2.01
C ARG A 122 0.08 8.84 3.42
N ASP A 123 -0.86 8.25 4.15
CA ASP A 123 -1.21 8.58 5.54
C ASP A 123 -1.59 10.05 5.77
N ARG A 124 -2.25 10.66 4.77
CA ARG A 124 -2.68 12.06 4.84
C ARG A 124 -4.06 12.17 5.46
N THR A 125 -4.27 13.24 6.20
CA THR A 125 -5.60 13.65 6.65
C THR A 125 -6.48 14.04 5.45
N ILE A 126 -7.79 14.09 5.70
CA ILE A 126 -8.76 14.52 4.67
C ILE A 126 -8.46 15.94 4.18
N SER A 127 -8.03 16.83 5.08
CA SER A 127 -7.69 18.21 4.74
C SER A 127 -6.43 18.29 3.88
N GLU A 128 -5.36 17.57 4.26
CA GLU A 128 -4.13 17.52 3.44
C GLU A 128 -4.38 16.89 2.07
N ALA A 129 -5.20 15.82 2.00
CA ALA A 129 -5.59 15.22 0.73
C ALA A 129 -6.41 16.19 -0.14
N ALA A 130 -7.31 16.98 0.47
CA ALA A 130 -8.10 17.99 -0.21
C ALA A 130 -7.22 19.09 -0.82
N GLU A 131 -6.24 19.58 -0.05
CA GLU A 131 -5.27 20.58 -0.51
C GLU A 131 -4.43 20.06 -1.69
N ILE A 132 -3.90 18.84 -1.57
CA ILE A 132 -3.05 18.24 -2.61
C ILE A 132 -3.82 17.97 -3.91
N LEU A 133 -5.06 17.52 -3.79
CA LEU A 133 -5.90 17.18 -4.95
C LEU A 133 -6.68 18.37 -5.50
N GLY A 134 -6.62 19.55 -4.85
CA GLY A 134 -7.35 20.74 -5.28
C GLY A 134 -8.88 20.57 -5.24
N ILE A 135 -9.41 19.77 -4.31
CA ILE A 135 -10.86 19.48 -4.19
C ILE A 135 -11.37 19.75 -2.77
N PRO A 136 -12.69 19.98 -2.57
CA PRO A 136 -13.23 20.19 -1.23
C PRO A 136 -13.07 18.98 -0.29
N PRO A 137 -12.85 19.18 1.03
CA PRO A 137 -12.79 18.08 2.01
C PRO A 137 -14.04 17.19 2.03
N GLY A 138 -15.21 17.75 1.73
CA GLY A 138 -16.46 16.99 1.56
C GLY A 138 -16.40 16.03 0.36
N THR A 139 -15.76 16.45 -0.73
CA THR A 139 -15.54 15.62 -1.93
C THR A 139 -14.52 14.51 -1.66
N VAL A 140 -13.47 14.78 -0.87
CA VAL A 140 -12.56 13.72 -0.41
C VAL A 140 -13.31 12.68 0.41
N LYS A 141 -14.15 13.09 1.37
CA LYS A 141 -14.97 12.18 2.18
C LYS A 141 -15.89 11.32 1.32
N SER A 142 -16.63 11.92 0.39
CA SER A 142 -17.56 11.17 -0.47
C SER A 142 -16.83 10.22 -1.41
N ARG A 143 -15.75 10.66 -2.06
CA ARG A 143 -14.93 9.80 -2.93
C ARG A 143 -14.29 8.64 -2.15
N LEU A 144 -13.84 8.86 -0.91
CA LEU A 144 -13.33 7.77 -0.07
C LEU A 144 -14.43 6.76 0.24
N TYR A 145 -15.61 7.24 0.62
CA TYR A 145 -16.73 6.37 0.93
C TYR A 145 -17.12 5.47 -0.25
N TYR A 146 -17.32 6.06 -1.44
CA TYR A 146 -17.69 5.29 -2.64
C TYR A 146 -16.53 4.45 -3.17
N GLY A 147 -15.29 4.95 -3.12
CA GLY A 147 -14.11 4.21 -3.54
C GLY A 147 -13.86 2.96 -2.70
N ILE A 148 -13.96 3.06 -1.36
CA ILE A 148 -13.83 1.89 -0.47
C ILE A 148 -14.97 0.90 -0.71
N ARG A 149 -16.20 1.39 -0.94
CA ARG A 149 -17.34 0.51 -1.23
C ARG A 149 -17.13 -0.26 -2.54
N ALA A 150 -16.73 0.42 -3.60
CA ALA A 150 -16.42 -0.20 -4.90
C ALA A 150 -15.25 -1.19 -4.77
N LEU A 151 -14.22 -0.85 -4.00
CA LEU A 151 -13.09 -1.74 -3.75
C LEU A 151 -13.55 -3.03 -3.05
N ARG A 152 -14.41 -2.93 -2.03
CA ARG A 152 -14.97 -4.10 -1.32
C ARG A 152 -15.80 -4.99 -2.23
N GLU A 153 -16.61 -4.39 -3.11
CA GLU A 153 -17.42 -5.14 -4.07
C GLU A 153 -16.54 -5.93 -5.04
N GLN A 154 -15.53 -5.29 -5.62
CA GLN A 154 -14.56 -5.94 -6.52
C GLN A 154 -13.80 -7.09 -5.85
N LEU A 155 -13.46 -6.94 -4.56
CA LEU A 155 -12.76 -7.97 -3.80
C LEU A 155 -13.65 -9.16 -3.42
N ARG A 156 -14.95 -8.91 -3.19
CA ARG A 156 -15.95 -9.97 -2.98
C ARG A 156 -16.15 -10.78 -4.26
N ASP A 157 -16.30 -10.12 -5.40
CA ASP A 157 -16.48 -10.78 -6.69
C ASP A 157 -15.28 -11.67 -7.06
N LYS A 158 -14.09 -11.29 -6.61
CA LYS A 158 -12.84 -12.04 -6.81
C LYS A 158 -12.57 -13.10 -5.73
N GLY A 159 -13.49 -13.32 -4.79
CA GLY A 159 -13.39 -14.37 -3.76
C GLY A 159 -12.38 -14.11 -2.64
N VAL A 160 -11.91 -12.87 -2.49
CA VAL A 160 -10.89 -12.48 -1.48
C VAL A 160 -11.54 -11.93 -0.20
N ALA A 161 -12.81 -11.52 -0.26
CA ALA A 161 -13.58 -11.07 0.89
C ALA A 161 -14.68 -12.08 1.23
N GLY A 162 -14.31 -13.14 1.93
CA GLY A 162 -15.20 -14.16 2.52
C GLY A 162 -14.87 -14.36 3.99
#